data_AF-A0A080WVY3-F1
#
_entry.id   AF-A0A080WVY3-F1
#
_cell.length_a   1.000
_cell.length_b   1.000
_cell.length_c   1.000
_cell.angle_alpha   90.00
_cell.angle_beta   90.00
_cell.angle_gamma   90.00
#
_symmetry.space_group_name_H-M   'P 1'
#
loop_
_entity.id
_entity.type
_entity.pdbx_description
1 polymer ?
#
loop_
_entity_poly.entity_id
_entity_poly.type
_entity_poly.pdbx_seq_one_letter_code
_entity_poly.pdbx_strand_id
1 'polypeptide(L)'
;MGFVPLRNRLTEKQAPSSMVTSESPAITSSAPRFLPTTNDDFSQATKALYEREVARGVSENEEIFAGEETISTSKPSWANKYRPRKPRYFNRVQMGYEWNKYNQTHYDYDDPPPKVVQGYKFNIFYPDLIDKAKAPTYRIEREHGRKRGQSFAPAGEEDTCLLRFIAGPPYEDLAFRIVDKEWDYSAKRERGFRSTFDKGILQLHFQFKKIYYRK
;
A
#
# COMPACT_ATOMS: atom_id res chain seq x y z
N MET A 1 58.07 -30.35 -60.15
CA MET A 1 59.04 -30.86 -59.16
C MET A 1 58.58 -30.46 -57.77
N GLY A 2 58.29 -31.44 -56.91
CA GLY A 2 58.14 -31.31 -55.44
C GLY A 2 56.73 -30.99 -54.92
N PHE A 3 55.97 -31.94 -54.37
CA PHE A 3 55.97 -32.51 -53.00
C PHE A 3 55.11 -31.73 -51.98
N VAL A 4 54.08 -32.40 -51.43
CA VAL A 4 53.25 -32.04 -50.26
C VAL A 4 53.96 -32.55 -48.98
N PRO A 5 53.74 -31.99 -47.76
CA PRO A 5 52.77 -32.63 -46.84
C PRO A 5 52.10 -31.70 -45.78
N LEU A 6 51.12 -32.30 -45.09
CA LEU A 6 50.28 -31.84 -43.98
C LEU A 6 51.04 -31.57 -42.65
N ARG A 7 50.43 -30.76 -41.76
CA ARG A 7 49.84 -31.15 -40.43
C ARG A 7 50.25 -30.30 -39.20
N ASN A 8 49.20 -29.82 -38.48
CA ASN A 8 49.05 -29.53 -37.02
C ASN A 8 49.87 -28.38 -36.38
N ARG A 9 49.40 -27.63 -35.36
CA ARG A 9 48.16 -27.57 -34.54
C ARG A 9 48.16 -26.25 -33.71
N LEU A 10 46.94 -25.71 -33.50
CA LEU A 10 46.36 -25.06 -32.30
C LEU A 10 46.84 -23.70 -31.74
N THR A 11 45.81 -22.85 -31.55
CA THR A 11 45.54 -21.80 -30.52
C THR A 11 46.45 -20.56 -30.55
N GLU A 12 45.95 -19.31 -30.60
CA GLU A 12 44.96 -18.68 -29.70
C GLU A 12 44.49 -17.30 -30.28
N LYS A 13 43.21 -16.91 -30.02
CA LYS A 13 42.54 -15.57 -29.91
C LYS A 13 42.93 -14.41 -30.88
N GLN A 14 42.09 -13.46 -31.31
CA GLN A 14 40.73 -12.99 -30.98
C GLN A 14 40.25 -11.98 -32.07
N ALA A 15 38.92 -11.87 -32.22
CA ALA A 15 38.08 -10.77 -32.77
C ALA A 15 38.19 -10.41 -34.28
N PRO A 16 37.05 -10.16 -34.99
CA PRO A 16 36.26 -8.91 -34.87
C PRO A 16 34.71 -9.13 -34.91
N SER A 17 33.95 -8.31 -34.18
CA SER A 17 33.13 -7.16 -34.66
C SER A 17 31.89 -7.49 -35.50
N SER A 18 30.74 -7.25 -34.86
CA SER A 18 29.53 -6.58 -35.35
C SER A 18 28.72 -7.18 -36.49
N MET A 19 27.49 -7.60 -36.16
CA MET A 19 26.22 -7.11 -36.72
C MET A 19 25.07 -7.98 -36.21
N VAL A 20 24.21 -7.46 -35.32
CA VAL A 20 22.88 -8.04 -35.10
C VAL A 20 21.87 -6.90 -34.97
N THR A 21 20.92 -6.95 -35.89
CA THR A 21 19.70 -6.17 -36.05
C THR A 21 18.84 -6.25 -34.79
N SER A 22 18.48 -5.11 -34.20
CA SER A 22 17.54 -5.01 -33.09
C SER A 22 16.12 -4.81 -33.63
N GLU A 23 15.36 -5.90 -33.70
CA GLU A 23 13.89 -5.83 -33.74
C GLU A 23 13.37 -5.49 -32.34
N SER A 24 12.51 -4.48 -32.28
CA SER A 24 11.82 -4.05 -31.06
C SER A 24 10.54 -4.87 -30.88
N PRO A 25 10.28 -5.52 -29.73
CA PRO A 25 8.93 -5.92 -29.39
C PRO A 25 8.23 -4.77 -28.67
N ALA A 26 7.06 -4.42 -29.18
CA ALA A 26 6.15 -3.44 -28.62
C ALA A 26 5.87 -3.71 -27.13
N ILE A 27 5.95 -2.64 -26.34
CA ILE A 27 5.62 -2.61 -24.92
C ILE A 27 4.09 -2.68 -24.81
N THR A 28 3.52 -3.89 -24.73
CA THR A 28 2.20 -4.07 -24.11
C THR A 28 2.39 -4.03 -22.61
N SER A 29 2.11 -2.86 -22.03
CA SER A 29 2.07 -2.62 -20.59
C SER A 29 0.90 -3.37 -19.95
N SER A 30 1.11 -4.63 -19.62
CA SER A 30 0.30 -5.33 -18.63
C SER A 30 1.24 -6.01 -17.63
N ALA A 31 1.77 -5.21 -16.72
CA ALA A 31 2.41 -5.75 -15.52
C ALA A 31 1.43 -6.72 -14.82
N PRO A 32 1.88 -7.90 -14.38
CA PRO A 32 1.04 -8.79 -13.60
C PRO A 32 0.79 -8.12 -12.24
N ARG A 33 -0.41 -7.53 -12.07
CA ARG A 33 -0.84 -6.80 -10.85
C ARG A 33 -1.04 -7.68 -9.62
N PHE A 34 -0.77 -8.98 -9.72
CA PHE A 34 -0.93 -9.91 -8.61
C PHE A 34 0.33 -10.77 -8.53
N LEU A 35 1.13 -10.56 -7.49
CA LEU A 35 2.11 -11.56 -7.07
C LEU A 35 1.31 -12.68 -6.38
N PRO A 36 1.21 -13.90 -6.95
CA PRO A 36 0.77 -15.04 -6.17
C PRO A 36 1.94 -15.40 -5.24
N THR A 37 1.88 -14.95 -4.00
CA THR A 37 2.75 -15.55 -2.98
C THR A 37 2.25 -16.98 -2.78
N THR A 38 3.04 -17.94 -3.24
CA THR A 38 2.84 -19.40 -3.12
C THR A 38 3.02 -19.82 -1.66
N ASN A 39 2.12 -19.37 -0.78
CA ASN A 39 2.13 -19.77 0.63
C ASN A 39 0.72 -20.15 1.04
N ASP A 40 0.44 -21.46 0.99
CA ASP A 40 -0.85 -22.11 1.28
C ASP A 40 -1.24 -22.12 2.77
N ASP A 41 -0.60 -21.29 3.60
CA ASP A 41 -0.84 -21.20 5.05
C ASP A 41 -2.03 -20.30 5.43
N PHE A 42 -2.79 -19.81 4.45
CA PHE A 42 -3.96 -19.00 4.76
C PHE A 42 -5.08 -19.91 5.26
N SER A 43 -5.52 -19.74 6.51
CA SER A 43 -6.73 -20.42 6.96
C SER A 43 -7.84 -20.16 5.93
N GLN A 44 -8.54 -21.21 5.47
CA GLN A 44 -9.54 -21.06 4.40
C GLN A 44 -10.57 -19.97 4.73
N ALA A 45 -10.87 -19.80 6.03
CA ALA A 45 -11.73 -18.75 6.55
C ALA A 45 -11.19 -17.34 6.26
N THR A 46 -9.91 -17.08 6.51
CA THR A 46 -9.30 -15.78 6.19
C THR A 46 -9.28 -15.56 4.67
N LYS A 47 -9.05 -16.62 3.88
CA LYS A 47 -8.93 -16.53 2.40
C LYS A 47 -10.25 -16.11 1.79
N ALA A 48 -11.32 -16.76 2.23
CA ALA A 48 -12.68 -16.42 1.85
C ALA A 48 -13.05 -14.98 2.26
N LEU A 49 -12.55 -14.48 3.39
CA LEU A 49 -12.78 -13.09 3.81
C LEU A 49 -12.00 -12.09 2.96
N TYR A 50 -10.76 -12.41 2.58
CA TYR A 50 -9.99 -11.60 1.63
C TYR A 50 -10.70 -11.56 0.26
N GLU A 51 -11.05 -12.73 -0.27
CA GLU A 51 -11.77 -12.84 -1.55
C GLU A 51 -13.12 -12.14 -1.51
N ARG A 52 -13.86 -12.21 -0.39
CA ARG A 52 -15.10 -11.45 -0.19
C ARG A 52 -14.86 -9.95 -0.21
N GLU A 53 -13.81 -9.47 0.43
CA GLU A 53 -13.50 -8.03 0.44
C GLU A 53 -13.08 -7.52 -0.94
N VAL A 54 -12.39 -8.35 -1.72
CA VAL A 54 -12.08 -8.09 -3.13
C VAL A 54 -13.35 -8.14 -3.99
N ALA A 55 -14.17 -9.18 -3.83
CA ALA A 55 -15.41 -9.41 -4.59
C ALA A 55 -16.51 -8.40 -4.28
N ARG A 56 -16.49 -7.78 -3.10
CA ARG A 56 -17.36 -6.64 -2.75
C ARG A 56 -17.22 -5.49 -3.77
N GLY A 57 -16.11 -5.47 -4.51
CA GLY A 57 -15.84 -4.44 -5.51
C GLY A 57 -15.46 -3.13 -4.85
N VAL A 58 -14.92 -2.24 -5.67
CA VAL A 58 -14.56 -0.89 -5.28
C VAL A 58 -15.73 0.02 -5.66
N SER A 59 -16.26 0.77 -4.70
CA SER A 59 -17.33 1.75 -4.97
C SER A 59 -16.78 2.92 -5.79
N GLU A 60 -17.63 3.68 -6.48
CA GLU A 60 -17.22 4.82 -7.33
C GLU A 60 -16.42 5.91 -6.59
N ASN A 61 -16.62 6.01 -5.28
CA ASN A 61 -15.92 6.93 -4.38
C ASN A 61 -14.73 6.28 -3.66
N GLU A 62 -14.35 5.06 -4.03
CA GLU A 62 -13.25 4.34 -3.43
C GLU A 62 -12.20 3.99 -4.49
N GLU A 63 -10.95 3.93 -4.08
CA GLU A 63 -9.85 3.47 -4.93
C GLU A 63 -8.95 2.53 -4.13
N ILE A 64 -8.30 1.58 -4.80
CA ILE A 64 -7.35 0.67 -4.14
C ILE A 64 -6.14 1.48 -3.69
N PHE A 65 -5.80 1.36 -2.41
CA PHE A 65 -4.69 2.10 -1.82
C PHE A 65 -3.51 1.16 -1.54
N ALA A 66 -2.37 1.41 -2.19
CA ALA A 66 -1.15 0.62 -2.09
C ALA A 66 0.08 1.46 -1.68
N GLY A 67 -0.13 2.59 -0.99
CA GLY A 67 0.94 3.48 -0.52
C GLY A 67 1.73 2.94 0.67
N GLU A 68 2.22 1.69 0.57
CA GLU A 68 3.11 1.07 1.56
C GLU A 68 4.46 1.80 1.56
N GLU A 69 4.91 2.20 2.75
CA GLU A 69 6.24 2.81 2.96
C GLU A 69 7.16 1.78 3.63
N THR A 70 8.42 1.72 3.20
CA THR A 70 9.42 0.84 3.82
C THR A 70 9.89 1.42 5.14
N ILE A 71 9.62 0.72 6.25
CA ILE A 71 10.13 1.08 7.57
C ILE A 71 11.50 0.42 7.76
N SER A 72 12.53 1.18 8.10
CA SER A 72 13.80 0.63 8.58
C SER A 72 13.65 0.12 10.01
N THR A 73 13.12 -1.09 10.18
CA THR A 73 13.04 -1.75 11.50
C THR A 73 14.23 -2.69 11.67
N SER A 74 14.89 -2.63 12.83
CA SER A 74 15.93 -3.59 13.20
C SER A 74 15.34 -4.99 13.32
N LYS A 75 16.16 -6.02 13.07
CA LYS A 75 15.69 -7.42 13.12
C LYS A 75 15.02 -7.70 14.47
N PRO A 76 13.73 -8.09 14.49
CA PRO A 76 13.03 -8.29 15.74
C PRO A 76 13.62 -9.49 16.49
N SER A 77 13.60 -9.43 17.83
CA SER A 77 14.20 -10.48 18.68
C SER A 77 13.63 -11.88 18.44
N TRP A 78 12.39 -11.96 17.96
CA TRP A 78 11.70 -13.21 17.62
C TRP A 78 12.08 -13.79 16.24
N ALA A 79 12.81 -13.05 15.39
CA ALA A 79 13.16 -13.48 14.04
C ALA A 79 14.01 -14.77 14.00
N ASN A 80 14.68 -15.11 15.11
CA ASN A 80 15.42 -16.37 15.26
C ASN A 80 14.51 -17.57 15.50
N LYS A 81 13.29 -17.36 16.03
CA LYS A 81 12.32 -18.42 16.34
C LYS A 81 11.29 -18.62 15.24
N TYR A 82 10.88 -17.54 14.59
CA TYR A 82 9.84 -17.58 13.56
C TYR A 82 10.33 -16.84 12.33
N ARG A 83 10.02 -17.38 11.15
CA ARG A 83 10.33 -16.73 9.87
C ARG A 83 9.50 -15.45 9.75
N PRO A 84 10.10 -14.25 9.64
CA PRO A 84 9.37 -13.01 9.42
C PRO A 84 8.53 -13.07 8.15
N ARG A 85 7.28 -12.62 8.24
CA ARG A 85 6.32 -12.57 7.14
C ARG A 85 5.71 -11.17 7.03
N LYS A 86 5.53 -10.67 5.81
CA LYS A 86 4.70 -9.48 5.58
C LYS A 86 3.22 -9.87 5.60
N PRO A 87 2.37 -9.18 6.39
CA PRO A 87 0.94 -9.43 6.36
C PRO A 87 0.34 -8.98 5.03
N ARG A 88 -0.72 -9.66 4.61
CA ARG A 88 -1.48 -9.26 3.42
C ARG A 88 -2.45 -8.16 3.80
N TYR A 89 -2.73 -7.24 2.87
CA TYR A 89 -3.70 -6.18 3.09
C TYR A 89 -4.58 -5.95 1.86
N PHE A 90 -5.74 -5.35 2.09
CA PHE A 90 -6.62 -4.84 1.06
C PHE A 90 -7.16 -3.49 1.52
N ASN A 91 -6.41 -2.44 1.20
CA ASN A 91 -6.71 -1.10 1.66
C ASN A 91 -7.44 -0.31 0.57
N ARG A 92 -8.31 0.59 0.98
CA ARG A 92 -9.03 1.51 0.11
C ARG A 92 -8.85 2.94 0.59
N VAL A 93 -8.73 3.87 -0.34
CA VAL A 93 -8.84 5.31 -0.09
C VAL A 93 -10.22 5.76 -0.52
N GLN A 94 -10.88 6.56 0.31
CA GLN A 94 -12.16 7.17 -0.04
C GLN A 94 -11.90 8.55 -0.63
N MET A 95 -12.28 8.72 -1.89
CA MET A 95 -12.15 9.96 -2.64
C MET A 95 -13.51 10.64 -2.72
N GLY A 96 -13.54 11.96 -2.71
CA GLY A 96 -14.80 12.67 -2.96
C GLY A 96 -14.64 14.17 -3.10
N TYR A 97 -15.73 14.81 -3.49
CA TYR A 97 -15.77 16.26 -3.70
C TYR A 97 -15.92 17.02 -2.38
N GLU A 98 -15.20 18.12 -2.26
CA GLU A 98 -15.33 19.05 -1.15
C GLU A 98 -15.92 20.38 -1.64
N TRP A 99 -17.20 20.62 -1.36
CA TRP A 99 -17.90 21.84 -1.74
C TRP A 99 -17.69 22.96 -0.69
N ASN A 100 -16.45 23.41 -0.52
CA ASN A 100 -16.15 24.57 0.32
C ASN A 100 -16.60 25.89 -0.37
N LYS A 101 -16.57 27.03 0.34
CA LYS A 101 -17.05 28.32 -0.19
C LYS A 101 -16.32 28.74 -1.47
N TYR A 102 -15.04 28.43 -1.59
CA TYR A 102 -14.24 28.73 -2.78
C TYR A 102 -14.66 27.83 -3.95
N ASN A 103 -14.79 26.53 -3.71
CA ASN A 103 -15.18 25.59 -4.75
C ASN A 103 -16.60 25.86 -5.26
N GLN A 104 -17.50 26.30 -4.39
CA GLN A 104 -18.87 26.70 -4.78
C GLN A 104 -18.91 27.90 -5.74
N THR A 105 -17.86 28.72 -5.84
CA THR A 105 -17.81 29.85 -6.78
C THR A 105 -17.09 29.54 -8.08
N HIS A 106 -16.37 28.42 -8.15
CA HIS A 106 -15.50 28.06 -9.28
C HIS A 106 -15.89 26.77 -9.99
N TYR A 107 -16.68 25.91 -9.34
CA TYR A 107 -17.09 24.61 -9.85
C TYR A 107 -18.61 24.46 -9.74
N ASP A 108 -19.17 23.59 -10.57
CA ASP A 108 -20.60 23.25 -10.59
C ASP A 108 -20.79 21.72 -10.71
N TYR A 109 -22.04 21.28 -10.88
CA TYR A 109 -22.32 19.83 -10.94
C TYR A 109 -21.79 19.17 -12.22
N ASP A 110 -21.59 19.95 -13.29
CA ASP A 110 -21.13 19.46 -14.59
C ASP A 110 -19.59 19.48 -14.67
N ASP A 111 -18.95 20.44 -14.00
CA ASP A 111 -17.51 20.54 -13.77
C ASP A 111 -17.20 20.56 -12.25
N PRO A 112 -17.26 19.40 -11.58
CA PRO A 112 -17.06 19.32 -10.14
C PRO A 112 -15.59 19.57 -9.77
N PRO A 113 -15.31 20.02 -8.53
CA PRO A 113 -13.95 20.25 -8.07
C PRO A 113 -13.13 18.95 -8.12
N PRO A 114 -11.79 19.03 -8.10
CA PRO A 114 -10.95 17.84 -7.98
C PRO A 114 -11.32 16.99 -6.77
N LYS A 115 -11.30 15.66 -6.92
CA LYS A 115 -11.56 14.73 -5.81
C LYS A 115 -10.43 14.83 -4.79
N VAL A 116 -10.79 14.97 -3.52
CA VAL A 116 -9.86 14.99 -2.39
C VAL A 116 -10.05 13.73 -1.54
N VAL A 117 -9.02 13.37 -0.77
CA VAL A 117 -9.10 12.23 0.15
C VAL A 117 -10.04 12.57 1.31
N GLN A 118 -11.09 11.79 1.47
CA GLN A 118 -12.07 11.92 2.56
C GLN A 118 -11.84 10.92 3.70
N GLY A 119 -11.07 9.86 3.47
CA GLY A 119 -10.82 8.84 4.48
C GLY A 119 -10.09 7.63 3.95
N TYR A 120 -9.83 6.67 4.83
CA TYR A 120 -9.15 5.42 4.50
C TYR A 120 -9.86 4.23 5.14
N LYS A 121 -9.78 3.08 4.45
CA LYS A 121 -10.25 1.79 4.92
C LYS A 121 -9.12 0.80 4.83
N PHE A 122 -8.47 0.52 5.95
CA PHE A 122 -7.44 -0.50 6.06
C PHE A 122 -8.08 -1.83 6.46
N ASN A 123 -7.79 -2.87 5.68
CA ASN A 123 -8.09 -4.25 6.04
C ASN A 123 -6.79 -5.04 5.96
N ILE A 124 -6.22 -5.40 7.10
CA ILE A 124 -4.93 -6.09 7.19
C ILE A 124 -5.15 -7.48 7.78
N PHE A 125 -4.58 -8.49 7.13
CA PHE A 125 -4.83 -9.90 7.39
C PHE A 125 -3.63 -10.52 8.10
N TYR A 126 -3.89 -11.05 9.29
CA TYR A 126 -2.98 -11.71 10.22
C TYR A 126 -3.51 -13.11 10.61
N PRO A 127 -3.71 -14.06 9.66
CA PRO A 127 -4.24 -15.40 9.95
C PRO A 127 -3.38 -16.20 10.94
N ASP A 128 -2.06 -16.08 10.78
CA ASP A 128 -1.06 -16.89 11.49
C ASP A 128 -0.49 -16.19 12.73
N LEU A 129 -1.24 -15.24 13.30
CA LEU A 129 -0.79 -14.56 14.51
C LEU A 129 -0.69 -15.58 15.64
N ILE A 130 0.50 -15.69 16.25
CA ILE A 130 0.77 -16.71 17.28
C ILE A 130 -0.06 -16.42 18.52
N ASP A 131 -0.01 -15.17 18.98
CA ASP A 131 -0.77 -14.70 20.13
C ASP A 131 -2.02 -13.95 19.66
N LYS A 132 -3.11 -14.71 19.42
CA LYS A 132 -4.40 -14.14 18.99
C LYS A 132 -5.09 -13.29 20.06
N ALA A 133 -4.66 -13.37 21.33
CA ALA A 133 -5.20 -12.55 22.41
C ALA A 133 -4.70 -11.10 22.33
N LYS A 134 -3.53 -10.88 21.73
CA LYS A 134 -2.98 -9.53 21.53
C LYS A 134 -3.35 -9.03 20.14
N ALA A 135 -4.28 -8.06 20.10
CA ALA A 135 -4.64 -7.40 18.87
C ALA A 135 -3.46 -6.57 18.33
N PRO A 136 -3.24 -6.57 17.00
CA PRO A 136 -2.35 -5.61 16.35
C PRO A 136 -2.77 -4.17 16.65
N THR A 137 -1.79 -3.29 16.79
CA THR A 137 -2.01 -1.88 17.12
C THR A 137 -1.54 -0.98 16.00
N TYR A 138 -1.91 0.29 16.03
CA TYR A 138 -1.42 1.28 15.07
C TYR A 138 -0.92 2.53 15.77
N ARG A 139 0.03 3.22 15.14
CA ARG A 139 0.61 4.48 15.60
C ARG A 139 0.78 5.42 14.42
N ILE A 140 0.54 6.70 14.67
CA ILE A 140 0.82 7.77 13.71
C ILE A 140 2.21 8.34 14.03
N GLU A 141 3.12 8.22 13.07
CA GLU A 141 4.44 8.81 13.09
C GLU A 141 4.44 10.02 12.15
N ARG A 142 4.50 11.22 12.72
CA ARG A 142 4.59 12.45 11.93
C ARG A 142 6.04 12.74 11.63
N GLU A 143 6.33 12.92 10.34
CA GLU A 143 7.64 13.39 9.90
C GLU A 143 7.93 14.77 10.54
N HIS A 144 9.20 15.04 10.86
CA HIS A 144 9.67 16.29 11.46
C HIS A 144 9.18 16.61 12.88
N GLY A 145 8.64 15.64 13.63
CA GLY A 145 8.26 15.83 15.04
C GLY A 145 7.06 16.77 15.24
N ARG A 146 6.25 16.99 14.20
CA ARG A 146 5.05 17.84 14.23
C ARG A 146 4.09 17.39 15.34
N LYS A 147 3.53 18.35 16.09
CA LYS A 147 2.42 18.08 17.00
C LYS A 147 1.10 17.96 16.22
N ARG A 148 0.13 17.24 16.79
CA ARG A 148 -1.24 17.14 16.22
C ARG A 148 -1.78 18.56 15.98
N GLY A 149 -2.17 18.86 14.74
CA GLY A 149 -2.73 20.15 14.34
C GLY A 149 -1.71 21.18 13.85
N GLN A 150 -0.41 20.86 13.78
CA GLN A 150 0.59 21.70 13.11
C GLN A 150 0.77 21.26 11.66
N SER A 151 0.56 22.19 10.73
CA SER A 151 0.83 22.02 9.30
C SER A 151 2.12 22.73 8.92
N PHE A 152 3.02 22.03 8.21
CA PHE A 152 4.20 22.65 7.59
C PHE A 152 4.19 22.53 6.07
N ALA A 153 3.19 21.86 5.49
CA ALA A 153 2.98 21.82 4.06
C ALA A 153 2.78 23.25 3.50
N PRO A 154 3.35 23.55 2.32
CA PRO A 154 3.10 24.80 1.62
C PRO A 154 1.61 24.94 1.29
N ALA A 155 1.16 26.19 1.13
CA ALA A 155 -0.22 26.47 0.80
C ALA A 155 -0.63 25.74 -0.49
N GLY A 156 -1.56 24.79 -0.37
CA GLY A 156 -2.06 23.97 -1.48
C GLY A 156 -1.68 22.49 -1.40
N GLU A 157 -0.74 22.11 -0.53
CA GLU A 157 -0.40 20.70 -0.27
C GLU A 157 -0.95 20.22 1.07
N GLU A 158 -1.31 18.94 1.13
CA GLU A 158 -1.77 18.30 2.36
C GLU A 158 -0.58 17.68 3.09
N ASP A 159 -0.43 17.97 4.40
CA ASP A 159 0.57 17.28 5.20
C ASP A 159 0.31 15.77 5.21
N THR A 160 1.38 14.99 5.08
CA THR A 160 1.33 13.53 5.16
C THR A 160 2.00 13.02 6.44
N CYS A 161 1.60 11.84 6.88
CA CYS A 161 2.21 11.13 8.00
C CYS A 161 2.25 9.62 7.74
N LEU A 162 3.09 8.91 8.50
CA LEU A 162 3.19 7.46 8.43
C LEU A 162 2.24 6.82 9.45
N LEU A 163 1.28 6.04 8.95
CA LEU A 163 0.45 5.18 9.78
C LEU A 163 1.11 3.80 9.87
N ARG A 164 1.74 3.53 11.01
CA ARG A 164 2.43 2.28 11.31
C ARG A 164 1.50 1.30 12.01
N PHE A 165 1.33 0.12 11.44
CA PHE A 165 0.66 -1.03 12.04
C PHE A 165 1.71 -1.96 12.65
N ILE A 166 1.54 -2.24 13.93
CA ILE A 166 2.45 -3.03 14.75
C ILE A 166 1.73 -4.33 15.11
N ALA A 167 2.33 -5.45 14.71
CA ALA A 167 1.78 -6.77 14.95
C ALA A 167 2.73 -7.63 15.80
N GLY A 168 2.20 -8.73 16.33
CA GLY A 168 3.02 -9.75 16.98
C GLY A 168 3.72 -10.67 15.96
N PRO A 169 4.63 -11.54 16.44
CA PRO A 169 5.24 -12.57 15.60
C PRO A 169 4.17 -13.45 14.93
N PRO A 170 4.38 -13.90 13.67
CA PRO A 170 5.58 -13.75 12.84
C PRO A 170 5.55 -12.52 11.92
N TYR A 171 4.64 -11.58 12.15
CA TYR A 171 4.40 -10.48 11.21
C TYR A 171 5.34 -9.30 11.44
N GLU A 172 5.84 -8.74 10.34
CA GLU A 172 6.54 -7.47 10.34
C GLU A 172 5.54 -6.30 10.38
N ASP A 173 6.01 -5.17 10.89
CA ASP A 173 5.25 -3.94 10.91
C ASP A 173 5.02 -3.41 9.48
N LEU A 174 3.84 -2.86 9.24
CA LEU A 174 3.51 -2.17 7.99
C LEU A 174 3.43 -0.67 8.24
N ALA A 175 3.87 0.16 7.30
CA ALA A 175 3.58 1.59 7.32
C ALA A 175 2.91 2.00 6.02
N PHE A 176 2.03 2.98 6.12
CA PHE A 176 1.40 3.62 4.97
C PHE A 176 1.50 5.13 5.09
N ARG A 177 1.86 5.81 3.99
CA ARG A 177 1.82 7.27 3.93
C ARG A 177 0.38 7.74 3.70
N ILE A 178 -0.18 8.44 4.68
CA ILE A 178 -1.56 8.96 4.65
C ILE A 178 -1.59 10.47 4.87
N VAL A 179 -2.71 11.10 4.53
CA VAL A 179 -2.97 12.51 4.85
C VAL A 179 -3.14 12.69 6.37
N ASP A 180 -2.47 13.67 6.96
CA ASP A 180 -2.48 13.99 8.40
C ASP A 180 -3.61 14.97 8.75
N LYS A 181 -4.85 14.56 8.52
CA LYS A 181 -6.06 15.28 8.95
C LYS A 181 -6.67 14.66 10.20
N GLU A 182 -7.45 15.45 10.94
CA GLU A 182 -8.19 14.95 12.10
C GLU A 182 -9.25 13.93 11.69
N TRP A 183 -9.32 12.80 12.41
CA TRP A 183 -10.29 11.74 12.14
C TRP A 183 -11.65 12.04 12.78
N ASP A 184 -12.72 11.65 12.10
CA ASP A 184 -14.07 11.66 12.64
C ASP A 184 -14.32 10.38 13.44
N TYR A 185 -14.28 10.48 14.76
CA TYR A 185 -14.56 9.36 15.68
C TYR A 185 -16.06 9.13 15.92
N SER A 186 -16.94 9.86 15.23
CA SER A 186 -18.38 9.71 15.39
C SER A 186 -18.81 8.30 14.97
N ALA A 187 -19.63 7.63 15.79
CA ALA A 187 -20.19 6.32 15.49
C ALA A 187 -21.36 6.36 14.46
N LYS A 188 -21.37 7.34 13.55
CA LYS A 188 -22.46 7.47 12.56
C LYS A 188 -22.50 6.22 11.68
N ARG A 189 -23.66 5.58 11.59
CA ARG A 189 -23.87 4.23 11.03
C ARG A 189 -23.24 3.97 9.65
N GLU A 190 -23.13 4.99 8.80
CA GLU A 190 -22.56 4.89 7.44
C GLU A 190 -21.13 5.45 7.27
N ARG A 191 -20.65 6.25 8.24
CA ARG A 191 -19.38 7.01 8.15
C ARG A 191 -18.45 6.76 9.34
N GLY A 192 -18.79 5.76 10.15
CA GLY A 192 -18.25 5.61 11.48
C GLY A 192 -16.80 5.15 11.50
N PHE A 193 -16.05 5.68 12.46
CA PHE A 193 -14.77 5.14 12.87
C PHE A 193 -14.94 3.68 13.30
N ARG A 194 -14.12 2.79 12.74
CA ARG A 194 -14.07 1.37 13.09
C ARG A 194 -12.61 0.99 13.34
N SER A 195 -12.35 0.40 14.50
CA SER A 195 -11.06 -0.19 14.85
C SER A 195 -11.33 -1.53 15.55
N THR A 196 -11.32 -2.62 14.79
CA THR A 196 -11.67 -3.96 15.29
C THR A 196 -10.68 -5.00 14.79
N PHE A 197 -10.30 -5.94 15.64
CA PHE A 197 -9.53 -7.13 15.28
C PHE A 197 -10.37 -8.38 15.57
N ASP A 198 -10.78 -9.09 14.52
CA ASP A 198 -11.54 -10.35 14.64
C ASP A 198 -11.08 -11.35 13.59
N LYS A 199 -11.04 -12.64 13.93
CA LYS A 199 -10.69 -13.74 13.01
C LYS A 199 -9.39 -13.52 12.20
N GLY A 200 -8.40 -12.88 12.82
CA GLY A 200 -7.13 -12.57 12.17
C GLY A 200 -7.22 -11.43 11.16
N ILE A 201 -8.21 -10.54 11.27
CA ILE A 201 -8.36 -9.38 10.39
C ILE A 201 -8.44 -8.13 11.24
N LEU A 202 -7.49 -7.22 11.03
CA LEU A 202 -7.53 -5.87 11.54
C LEU A 202 -8.28 -4.98 10.55
N GLN A 203 -9.34 -4.34 11.03
CA GLN A 203 -10.12 -3.36 10.28
C GLN A 203 -9.97 -2.01 10.95
N LEU A 204 -9.33 -1.08 10.25
CA LEU A 204 -9.22 0.31 10.65
C LEU A 204 -9.83 1.19 9.56
N HIS A 205 -11.06 1.64 9.77
CA HIS A 205 -11.80 2.49 8.85
C HIS A 205 -12.06 3.83 9.52
N PHE A 206 -11.76 4.91 8.82
CA PHE A 206 -12.02 6.25 9.32
C PHE A 206 -12.22 7.24 8.17
N GLN A 207 -12.96 8.30 8.46
CA GLN A 207 -13.07 9.47 7.60
C GLN A 207 -12.42 10.66 8.28
N PHE A 208 -12.04 11.65 7.49
CA PHE A 208 -11.58 12.93 8.01
C PHE A 208 -12.77 13.76 8.47
N LYS A 209 -12.56 14.46 9.58
CA LYS A 209 -13.53 15.38 10.14
C LYS A 209 -13.69 16.58 9.20
N LYS A 210 -14.92 16.85 8.80
CA LYS A 210 -15.26 18.06 8.05
C LYS A 210 -15.21 19.27 8.97
N ILE A 211 -14.38 20.24 8.65
CA ILE A 211 -14.31 21.51 9.38
C ILE A 211 -15.35 22.44 8.74
N TYR A 212 -16.42 22.75 9.49
CA TYR A 212 -17.38 23.77 9.09
C TYR A 212 -16.95 25.10 9.70
N TYR A 213 -16.71 26.10 8.87
CA TYR A 213 -16.54 27.46 9.35
C TYR A 213 -17.89 27.97 9.88
N ARG A 214 -17.93 28.34 11.17
CA ARG A 214 -19.07 29.03 11.76
C ARG A 214 -18.84 30.53 11.56
N LYS A 215 -19.79 31.18 10.90
CA LYS A 215 -19.81 32.63 10.65
C LYS A 215 -20.22 33.38 11.92
#